data_AF-A0A8T0PFG2-F1
#
_entry.id   AF-A0A8T0PFG2-F1
#
_cell.length_a   1.000
_cell.length_b   1.000
_cell.length_c   1.000
_cell.angle_alpha   90.00
_cell.angle_beta   90.00
_cell.angle_gamma   90.00
#
_symmetry.space_group_name_H-M   'P 1'
#
loop_
_entity.id
_entity.type
_entity.pdbx_description
1 polymer ?
#
loop_
_entity_poly.entity_id
_entity_poly.type
_entity_poly.pdbx_seq_one_letter_code
_entity_poly.pdbx_strand_id
1 'polypeptide(L)'
;MKRGVSLSGNESFSFGTENRLRMFPPNTYKFKPKDHIVLDEIQEYILDNFLFQYNNKRDDRGYMLAILNSLAEYFDMINGKIQPKDLSSNIEKKPIYIIYRGKTPGIYVTFEEVIAQQIEREKDGGISWKKYLDIDQALSYARNILGINYFL
;
A
#
# COMPACT_ATOMS: atom_id res chain seq x y z
N MET A 1 9.41 -9.68 -10.26
CA MET A 1 10.88 -9.57 -10.14
C MET A 1 11.39 -10.73 -9.30
N LYS A 2 12.52 -11.36 -9.65
CA LYS A 2 13.13 -12.44 -8.84
C LYS A 2 14.58 -12.09 -8.54
N ARG A 3 14.96 -12.13 -7.25
CA ARG A 3 16.36 -12.02 -6.83
C ARG A 3 17.04 -13.37 -7.05
N GLY A 4 18.27 -13.36 -7.55
CA GLY A 4 19.04 -14.58 -7.77
C GLY A 4 20.54 -14.30 -7.75
N VAL A 5 21.30 -15.37 -7.52
CA VAL A 5 22.76 -15.34 -7.52
C VAL A 5 23.24 -16.03 -8.79
N SER A 6 24.13 -15.39 -9.54
CA SER A 6 24.75 -16.02 -10.70
C SER A 6 25.71 -17.12 -10.25
N LEU A 7 26.05 -18.04 -11.16
CA LEU A 7 27.09 -19.06 -10.94
C LEU A 7 28.46 -18.46 -10.57
N SER A 8 28.67 -17.18 -10.89
CA SER A 8 29.86 -16.39 -10.58
C SER A 8 29.80 -15.71 -9.20
N GLY A 9 28.73 -15.93 -8.43
CA GLY A 9 28.50 -15.28 -7.12
C GLY A 9 27.96 -13.85 -7.19
N ASN A 10 27.64 -13.32 -8.37
CA ASN A 10 27.08 -11.97 -8.50
C ASN A 10 25.56 -11.99 -8.26
N GLU A 11 25.09 -11.18 -7.32
CA GLU A 11 23.66 -11.00 -7.07
C GLU A 11 23.02 -10.11 -8.16
N SER A 12 21.79 -10.45 -8.53
CA SER A 12 21.02 -9.66 -9.51
C SER A 12 19.52 -9.84 -9.34
N PHE A 13 18.77 -8.83 -9.79
CA PHE A 13 17.33 -8.94 -10.02
C PHE A 13 17.06 -9.27 -11.48
N SER A 14 16.27 -10.31 -11.72
CA SER A 14 15.84 -10.70 -13.06
C SER A 14 14.43 -10.16 -13.37
N PHE A 15 14.32 -9.51 -14.51
CA PHE A 15 13.08 -9.01 -15.12
C PHE A 15 12.80 -9.81 -16.40
N GLY A 16 12.21 -10.99 -16.25
CA GLY A 16 12.07 -11.95 -17.35
C GLY A 16 13.36 -12.73 -17.60
N THR A 17 13.55 -13.19 -18.83
CA THR A 17 14.66 -14.08 -19.22
C THR A 17 15.95 -13.33 -19.54
N GLU A 18 15.84 -12.12 -20.11
CA GLU A 18 17.00 -11.41 -20.67
C GLU A 18 17.44 -10.21 -19.82
N ASN A 19 16.52 -9.53 -19.14
CA ASN A 19 16.85 -8.32 -18.40
C ASN A 19 17.30 -8.66 -16.98
N ARG A 20 18.52 -8.27 -16.64
CA ARG A 20 19.09 -8.44 -15.30
C ARG A 20 19.66 -7.12 -14.79
N LEU A 21 19.28 -6.77 -13.58
CA LEU A 21 19.81 -5.64 -12.84
C LEU A 21 20.86 -6.15 -11.86
N ARG A 22 22.12 -5.75 -12.05
CA ARG A 22 23.23 -6.23 -11.22
C ARG A 22 23.20 -5.54 -9.87
N MET A 23 23.41 -6.31 -8.80
CA MET A 23 23.65 -5.76 -7.47
C MET A 23 25.16 -5.70 -7.28
N PHE A 24 25.69 -4.51 -7.05
CA PHE A 24 27.11 -4.33 -6.80
C PHE A 24 27.42 -4.57 -5.31
N PRO A 25 28.60 -5.09 -4.97
CA PRO A 25 29.04 -5.14 -3.59
C PRO A 25 29.07 -3.74 -2.96
N PRO A 26 28.90 -3.64 -1.62
CA PRO A 26 29.00 -2.37 -0.91
C PRO A 26 30.28 -1.62 -1.29
N ASN A 27 30.18 -0.30 -1.48
CA ASN A 27 31.30 0.61 -1.80
C ASN A 27 31.96 0.44 -3.17
N THR A 28 31.36 -0.26 -4.14
CA THR A 28 31.94 -0.41 -5.49
C THR A 28 31.46 0.67 -6.46
N TYR A 29 30.18 0.60 -6.83
CA TYR A 29 29.48 1.60 -7.64
C TYR A 29 28.25 1.97 -6.85
N LYS A 30 28.26 3.17 -6.27
CA LYS A 30 27.13 3.69 -5.50
C LYS A 30 26.87 5.14 -5.90
N PHE A 31 25.78 5.36 -6.62
CA PHE A 31 25.28 6.70 -6.91
C PHE A 31 24.80 7.34 -5.61
N LYS A 32 25.22 8.58 -5.38
CA LYS A 32 24.80 9.37 -4.22
C LYS A 32 23.85 10.46 -4.70
N PRO A 33 22.53 10.28 -4.57
CA PRO A 33 21.58 11.33 -4.87
C PRO A 33 21.75 12.50 -3.89
N LYS A 34 21.12 13.63 -4.20
CA LYS A 34 21.04 14.77 -3.27
C LYS A 34 20.21 14.42 -2.05
N ASP A 35 20.44 15.12 -0.95
CA ASP A 35 19.85 14.80 0.36
C ASP A 35 18.31 14.79 0.39
N HIS A 36 17.65 15.55 -0.50
CA HIS A 36 16.19 15.61 -0.57
C HIS A 36 15.54 14.47 -1.36
N ILE A 37 16.32 13.71 -2.12
CA ILE A 37 15.83 12.66 -3.01
C ILE A 37 15.70 11.35 -2.24
N VAL A 38 14.51 10.75 -2.28
CA VAL A 38 14.22 9.46 -1.65
C VAL A 38 14.01 8.40 -2.73
N LEU A 39 14.85 7.37 -2.71
CA LEU A 39 14.82 6.26 -3.66
C LEU A 39 14.46 4.95 -2.96
N ASP A 40 13.78 4.07 -3.69
CA ASP A 40 13.66 2.67 -3.27
C ASP A 40 14.91 1.86 -3.63
N GLU A 41 15.01 0.66 -3.06
CA GLU A 41 16.16 -0.23 -3.25
C GLU A 41 16.43 -0.53 -4.75
N ILE A 42 15.38 -0.71 -5.56
CA ILE A 42 15.52 -1.08 -6.97
C ILE A 42 16.01 0.13 -7.78
N GLN A 43 15.48 1.31 -7.49
CA GLN A 43 15.88 2.58 -8.10
C GLN A 43 17.34 2.90 -7.81
N GLU A 44 17.82 2.65 -6.58
CA GLU A 44 19.24 2.75 -6.24
C GLU A 44 20.09 1.85 -7.15
N TYR A 45 19.73 0.56 -7.28
CA TYR A 45 20.46 -0.36 -8.14
C TYR A 45 20.42 0.05 -9.63
N ILE A 46 19.32 0.62 -10.11
CA ILE A 46 19.23 1.15 -11.48
C ILE A 46 20.27 2.25 -11.70
N LEU A 47 20.34 3.22 -10.79
CA LEU A 47 21.32 4.32 -10.88
C LEU A 47 22.75 3.81 -10.77
N ASP A 48 23.01 2.81 -9.91
CA ASP A 48 24.33 2.18 -9.78
C ASP A 48 24.77 1.48 -11.07
N ASN A 49 23.85 0.81 -11.76
CA ASN A 49 24.14 0.16 -13.04
C ASN A 49 24.46 1.19 -14.13
N PHE A 50 23.74 2.32 -14.17
CA PHE A 50 24.07 3.41 -15.10
C PHE A 50 25.42 4.06 -14.75
N LEU A 51 25.71 4.27 -13.47
CA LEU A 51 27.02 4.79 -13.02
C LEU A 51 28.16 3.83 -13.37
N PHE A 52 27.95 2.52 -13.24
CA PHE A 52 28.89 1.50 -13.69
C PHE A 52 29.16 1.60 -15.19
N GLN A 53 28.12 1.75 -16.00
CA GLN A 53 28.27 1.90 -17.45
C GLN A 53 29.02 3.18 -17.80
N TYR A 54 28.70 4.29 -17.13
CA TYR A 54 29.37 5.58 -17.29
C TYR A 54 30.88 5.49 -17.04
N ASN A 55 31.28 4.88 -15.92
CA ASN A 55 32.70 4.79 -15.57
C ASN A 55 33.51 3.93 -16.54
N ASN A 56 32.85 2.97 -17.21
CA ASN A 56 33.52 2.00 -18.08
C ASN A 56 33.39 2.30 -19.58
N LYS A 57 32.38 3.07 -20.03
CA LYS A 57 32.19 3.47 -21.44
C LYS A 57 32.52 4.95 -21.60
N ARG A 58 33.63 5.25 -22.29
CA ARG A 58 34.33 6.55 -22.23
C ARG A 58 33.73 7.66 -23.11
N ASP A 59 32.74 7.37 -23.94
CA ASP A 59 32.43 8.22 -25.09
C ASP A 59 31.52 9.42 -24.77
N ASP A 60 30.71 9.39 -23.71
CA ASP A 60 29.72 10.45 -23.40
C ASP A 60 29.73 10.91 -21.93
N ARG A 61 30.88 11.40 -21.45
CA ARG A 61 31.01 11.72 -20.02
C ARG A 61 30.27 12.99 -19.56
N GLY A 62 30.05 13.95 -20.45
CA GLY A 62 29.55 15.28 -20.06
C GLY A 62 28.09 15.27 -19.58
N TYR A 63 27.22 14.57 -20.31
CA TYR A 63 25.77 14.63 -20.10
C TYR A 63 25.26 13.56 -19.14
N MET A 64 26.01 12.47 -18.94
CA MET A 64 25.50 11.31 -18.22
C MET A 64 25.30 11.55 -16.72
N LEU A 65 26.13 12.38 -16.09
CA LEU A 65 25.91 12.77 -14.68
C LEU A 65 24.65 13.64 -14.53
N ALA A 66 24.39 14.52 -15.50
CA ALA A 66 23.15 15.30 -15.53
C ALA A 66 21.93 14.39 -15.74
N ILE A 67 22.04 13.38 -16.61
CA ILE A 67 21.00 12.38 -16.84
C ILE A 67 20.71 11.57 -15.56
N LEU A 68 21.75 11.11 -14.86
CA LEU A 68 21.62 10.39 -13.59
C LEU A 68 20.90 11.23 -12.52
N ASN A 69 21.28 12.51 -12.39
CA ASN A 69 20.62 13.42 -11.46
C ASN A 69 19.16 13.67 -11.84
N SER A 70 18.87 13.94 -13.12
CA SER A 70 17.50 14.12 -13.60
C SER A 70 16.64 12.87 -13.41
N LEU A 71 17.22 11.68 -13.59
CA LEU A 71 16.52 10.42 -13.36
C LEU A 71 16.23 10.20 -11.87
N ALA A 72 17.16 10.54 -10.98
CA ALA A 72 16.96 10.48 -9.54
C ALA A 72 15.85 11.43 -9.08
N GLU A 73 15.81 12.67 -9.59
CA GLU A 73 14.73 13.63 -9.34
C GLU A 73 13.38 13.13 -9.90
N TYR A 74 13.40 12.45 -11.06
CA TYR A 74 12.21 11.83 -11.62
C TYR A 74 11.67 10.70 -10.73
N PHE A 75 12.55 9.83 -10.22
CA PHE A 75 12.16 8.78 -9.28
C PHE A 75 11.58 9.36 -8.00
N ASP A 76 12.19 10.39 -7.41
CA ASP A 76 11.65 11.07 -6.23
C ASP A 76 10.26 11.66 -6.48
N MET A 77 10.09 12.38 -7.60
CA MET A 77 8.79 12.92 -8.01
C MET A 77 7.74 11.82 -8.17
N ILE A 78 8.10 10.71 -8.81
CA ILE A 78 7.20 9.58 -9.02
C ILE A 78 6.90 8.88 -7.69
N ASN A 79 7.87 8.73 -6.80
CA ASN A 79 7.67 8.19 -5.46
C ASN A 79 6.70 9.08 -4.66
N GLY A 80 6.80 10.41 -4.77
CA GLY A 80 5.84 11.34 -4.17
C GLY A 80 4.43 11.29 -4.79
N LYS A 81 4.30 10.82 -6.04
CA LYS A 81 3.00 10.65 -6.75
C LYS A 81 2.40 9.25 -6.58
N ILE A 82 3.25 8.22 -6.45
CA ILE A 82 2.89 6.81 -6.27
C ILE A 82 2.72 6.46 -4.80
N GLN A 83 3.39 7.19 -3.88
CA GLN A 83 2.92 7.25 -2.50
C GLN A 83 1.45 7.57 -2.58
N PRO A 84 0.57 6.65 -2.14
CA PRO A 84 -0.82 6.98 -2.11
C PRO A 84 -0.89 8.17 -1.16
N LYS A 85 -1.49 9.27 -1.65
CA LYS A 85 -2.07 10.29 -0.77
C LYS A 85 -3.05 9.66 0.25
N ASP A 86 -3.34 8.37 0.07
CA ASP A 86 -4.01 7.48 0.98
C ASP A 86 -3.09 6.31 1.44
N LEU A 87 -2.11 6.57 2.31
CA LEU A 87 -2.22 5.88 3.60
C LEU A 87 -3.36 6.58 4.33
N SER A 88 -4.58 6.40 3.79
CA SER A 88 -5.76 6.38 4.62
C SER A 88 -5.37 5.35 5.66
N SER A 89 -5.10 5.87 6.85
CA SER A 89 -5.19 5.16 8.08
C SER A 89 -5.79 3.77 7.84
N ASN A 90 -5.06 2.72 8.21
CA ASN A 90 -5.71 1.61 8.87
C ASN A 90 -6.42 2.19 10.13
N ILE A 91 -7.42 3.07 9.96
CA ILE A 91 -8.63 3.00 10.76
C ILE A 91 -9.08 1.61 10.39
N GLU A 92 -8.78 0.65 11.25
CA GLU A 92 -9.50 -0.62 11.28
C GLU A 92 -10.94 -0.26 10.97
N LYS A 93 -11.42 -0.60 9.77
CA LYS A 93 -12.78 -0.26 9.37
C LYS A 93 -13.68 -0.97 10.37
N LYS A 94 -14.10 -0.23 11.40
CA LYS A 94 -14.84 -0.81 12.52
C LYS A 94 -16.11 -1.38 11.93
N PRO A 95 -16.39 -2.67 12.12
CA PRO A 95 -17.56 -3.28 11.54
C PRO A 95 -18.81 -2.62 12.13
N ILE A 96 -19.74 -2.26 11.26
CA ILE A 96 -21.02 -1.67 11.63
C ILE A 96 -22.09 -2.76 11.57
N TYR A 97 -22.85 -2.91 12.63
CA TYR A 97 -23.91 -3.90 12.78
C TYR A 97 -25.25 -3.20 12.83
N ILE A 98 -26.19 -3.61 11.98
CA ILE A 98 -27.53 -3.05 11.95
C ILE A 98 -28.48 -4.11 12.45
N ILE A 99 -29.13 -3.87 13.59
CA ILE A 99 -30.17 -4.73 14.14
C ILE A 99 -31.50 -4.15 13.67
N TYR A 100 -32.22 -4.88 12.82
CA TYR A 100 -33.54 -4.46 12.32
C TYR A 100 -34.70 -5.20 12.99
N ARG A 101 -34.41 -6.33 13.65
CA ARG A 101 -35.39 -7.05 14.45
C ARG A 101 -34.72 -7.44 15.77
N GLY A 102 -35.03 -6.71 16.82
CA GLY A 102 -34.46 -6.90 18.15
C GLY A 102 -35.23 -6.09 19.20
N LYS A 103 -34.74 -6.10 20.43
CA LYS A 103 -35.31 -5.28 21.53
C LYS A 103 -35.12 -3.79 21.26
N THR A 104 -33.94 -3.42 20.77
CA THR A 104 -33.61 -2.05 20.36
C THR A 104 -33.06 -2.06 18.93
N PRO A 105 -33.91 -1.98 17.91
CA PRO A 105 -33.46 -1.83 16.52
C PRO A 105 -32.60 -0.57 16.35
N GLY A 106 -31.46 -0.68 15.67
CA GLY A 106 -30.49 0.40 15.60
C GLY A 106 -29.17 0.03 14.94
N ILE A 107 -28.25 0.99 14.90
CA ILE A 107 -26.89 0.85 14.38
C ILE A 107 -25.93 0.70 15.56
N TYR A 108 -25.07 -0.31 15.51
CA TYR A 108 -24.12 -0.67 16.55
C TYR A 108 -22.71 -0.79 15.95
N VAL A 109 -21.70 -0.37 16.70
CA VAL A 109 -20.29 -0.40 16.25
C VAL A 109 -19.52 -1.53 16.94
N THR A 110 -20.07 -2.09 18.01
CA THR A 110 -19.46 -3.20 18.76
C THR A 110 -20.25 -4.49 18.60
N PHE A 111 -19.55 -5.62 18.55
CA PHE A 111 -20.20 -6.92 18.46
C PHE A 111 -20.81 -7.36 19.80
N GLU A 112 -20.27 -6.87 20.92
CA GLU A 112 -20.75 -7.18 22.28
C GLU A 112 -22.20 -6.73 22.48
N GLU A 113 -22.57 -5.54 22.01
CA GLU A 113 -23.94 -5.01 22.05
C GLU A 113 -24.92 -5.90 21.27
N VAL A 114 -24.46 -6.48 20.15
CA VAL A 114 -25.26 -7.41 19.34
C VAL A 114 -25.47 -8.73 20.08
N ILE A 115 -24.42 -9.29 20.69
CA ILE A 115 -24.52 -10.52 21.49
C ILE A 115 -25.42 -10.32 22.71
N ALA A 116 -25.29 -9.20 23.43
CA ALA A 116 -26.11 -8.91 24.59
C ALA A 116 -27.60 -8.96 24.24
N GLN A 117 -27.99 -8.38 23.11
CA GLN A 117 -29.37 -8.45 22.63
C GLN A 117 -29.78 -9.84 22.15
N GLN A 118 -28.86 -10.61 21.54
CA GLN A 118 -29.13 -11.99 21.14
C GLN A 118 -29.43 -12.88 22.36
N ILE A 119 -28.66 -12.75 23.44
CA ILE A 119 -28.86 -13.52 24.68
C ILE A 119 -30.19 -13.14 25.34
N GLU A 120 -30.51 -11.85 25.41
CA GLU A 120 -31.77 -11.40 26.00
C GLU A 120 -33.01 -11.91 25.25
N ARG A 121 -32.92 -12.07 23.92
CA ARG A 121 -34.03 -12.48 23.04
C ARG A 121 -33.99 -13.94 22.61
N GLU A 122 -33.10 -14.76 23.15
CA GLU A 122 -32.98 -16.17 22.80
C GLU A 122 -34.28 -16.95 23.06
N LYS A 123 -35.12 -16.45 23.98
CA LYS A 123 -36.45 -17.01 24.30
C LYS A 123 -37.61 -16.50 23.41
N ASP A 124 -37.42 -15.39 22.69
CA ASP A 124 -38.49 -14.65 21.97
C ASP A 124 -38.27 -14.61 20.44
N GLY A 125 -37.54 -15.59 19.90
CA GLY A 125 -37.32 -15.73 18.45
C GLY A 125 -36.05 -15.05 17.89
N GLY A 126 -35.09 -14.72 18.77
CA GLY A 126 -33.75 -14.23 18.39
C GLY A 126 -33.72 -12.78 17.87
N ILE A 127 -32.53 -12.32 17.45
CA ILE A 127 -32.36 -11.05 16.75
C ILE A 127 -31.98 -11.26 15.29
N SER A 128 -32.35 -10.31 14.42
CA SER A 128 -31.91 -10.26 13.04
C SER A 128 -31.04 -9.03 12.81
N TRP A 129 -29.79 -9.29 12.41
CA TRP A 129 -28.78 -8.27 12.23
C TRP A 129 -27.99 -8.49 10.95
N LYS A 130 -27.34 -7.43 10.47
CA LYS A 130 -26.48 -7.46 9.29
C LYS A 130 -25.22 -6.63 9.52
N LYS A 131 -24.07 -7.17 9.11
CA LYS A 131 -22.75 -6.53 9.25
C LYS A 131 -22.33 -5.86 7.96
N TYR A 132 -21.76 -4.68 8.09
CA TYR A 132 -21.21 -3.85 7.03
C TYR A 132 -19.80 -3.39 7.40
N LEU A 133 -18.96 -3.22 6.38
CA LEU A 133 -17.62 -2.63 6.51
C LEU A 133 -17.57 -1.21 5.94
N ASP A 134 -18.62 -0.81 5.24
CA ASP A 134 -18.75 0.47 4.56
C ASP A 134 -19.89 1.27 5.21
N ILE A 135 -19.58 2.51 5.60
CA ILE A 135 -20.49 3.40 6.33
C ILE A 135 -21.69 3.75 5.45
N ASP A 136 -21.44 4.05 4.17
CA ASP A 136 -22.49 4.49 3.25
C ASP A 136 -23.49 3.37 2.96
N GLN A 137 -22.99 2.15 2.74
CA GLN A 137 -23.85 0.97 2.60
C GLN A 137 -24.66 0.68 3.87
N ALA A 138 -24.03 0.82 5.04
CA ALA A 138 -24.70 0.63 6.32
C ALA A 138 -25.83 1.65 6.51
N LEU A 139 -25.55 2.94 6.34
CA LEU A 139 -26.55 4.01 6.47
C LEU A 139 -27.68 3.88 5.46
N SER A 140 -27.38 3.53 4.21
CA SER A 140 -28.39 3.31 3.17
C SER A 140 -29.36 2.18 3.58
N TYR A 141 -28.82 1.07 4.10
CA TYR A 141 -29.63 -0.06 4.57
C TYR A 141 -30.44 0.29 5.82
N ALA A 142 -29.82 0.96 6.80
CA ALA A 142 -30.50 1.42 8.02
C ALA A 142 -31.65 2.38 7.68
N ARG A 143 -31.43 3.33 6.76
CA ARG A 143 -32.47 4.28 6.35
C ARG A 143 -33.65 3.64 5.66
N ASN A 144 -33.40 2.59 4.88
CA ASN A 144 -34.45 1.84 4.19
C ASN A 144 -35.32 1.03 5.16
N ILE A 145 -34.72 0.44 6.21
CA ILE A 145 -35.44 -0.51 7.08
C ILE A 145 -35.91 0.11 8.39
N LEU A 146 -35.06 0.93 9.03
CA LEU A 146 -35.33 1.51 10.34
C LEU A 146 -35.96 2.91 10.25
N GLY A 147 -35.71 3.62 9.15
CA GLY A 147 -36.28 4.95 8.85
C GLY A 147 -35.25 6.00 8.47
N ILE A 148 -35.69 7.09 7.83
CA ILE A 148 -34.80 8.08 7.19
C ILE A 148 -33.90 8.83 8.20
N ASN A 149 -34.31 8.89 9.47
CA ASN A 149 -33.65 9.67 10.53
C ASN A 149 -32.49 8.96 11.26
N TYR A 150 -31.84 7.99 10.62
CA TYR A 150 -30.68 7.30 11.21
C TYR A 150 -29.35 7.89 10.70
N PHE A 151 -28.44 8.11 11.64
CA PHE A 151 -27.12 8.73 11.47
C PHE A 151 -26.09 7.94 12.29
N LEU A 152 -24.82 7.98 11.87
CA LEU A 152 -23.66 7.37 12.53
C LEU A 152 -22.79 8.46 13.16
#